data_AF-F3FQ38-F1
#
_entry.id   AF-F3FQ38-F1
#
_cell.length_a   1.000
_cell.length_b   1.000
_cell.length_c   1.000
_cell.angle_alpha   90.00
_cell.angle_beta   90.00
_cell.angle_gamma   90.00
#
_symmetry.space_group_name_H-M   'P 1'
#
loop_
_entity.id
_entity.type
_entity.pdbx_description
1 polymer ?
#
loop_
_entity_poly.entity_id
_entity_poly.type
_entity_poly.pdbx_seq_one_letter_code
_entity_poly.pdbx_strand_id
1 'polypeptide(L)' 'MKARPDVRAMLLKRYPAGLFNDAEFEALARVLTD' A
#
# COMPACT_ATOMS: atom_id res chain seq x y z
N MET A 1 0.70 -17.63 13.48
CA MET A 1 1.06 -16.89 12.24
C MET A 1 0.81 -15.41 12.50
N LYS A 2 1.83 -14.54 12.44
CA LYS A 2 1.59 -13.08 12.47
C LYS A 2 0.84 -12.74 11.18
N ALA A 3 -0.34 -12.14 11.29
CA ALA A 3 -1.06 -11.61 10.13
C ALA A 3 -0.12 -10.65 9.39
N ARG A 4 0.00 -10.80 8.06
CA ARG A 4 0.78 -9.85 7.27
C ARG A 4 0.18 -8.45 7.46
N PRO A 5 1.01 -7.43 7.70
CA PRO A 5 0.51 -6.08 7.88
C PRO A 5 -0.24 -5.63 6.63
N ASP A 6 -1.36 -4.94 6.82
CA ASP A 6 -2.13 -4.34 5.73
C ASP A 6 -1.31 -3.17 5.14
N VAL A 7 -0.51 -3.50 4.13
CA VAL A 7 0.37 -2.57 3.43
C VAL A 7 -0.44 -1.40 2.87
N ARG A 8 -1.67 -1.66 2.38
CA ARG A 8 -2.55 -0.63 1.85
C ARG A 8 -2.95 0.37 2.93
N ALA A 9 -3.40 -0.10 4.09
CA ALA A 9 -3.69 0.77 5.22
C ALA A 9 -2.46 1.57 5.67
N MET A 10 -1.26 0.95 5.63
CA MET A 10 -0.02 1.61 6.03
C MET A 10 0.38 2.73 5.07
N LEU A 11 0.26 2.50 3.76
CA LEU A 11 0.56 3.49 2.72
C LEU A 11 -0.42 4.67 2.77
N LEU A 12 -1.72 4.41 2.93
CA LEU A 12 -2.74 5.46 3.06
C LEU A 12 -2.53 6.34 4.31
N LYS A 13 -1.96 5.79 5.38
CA LYS A 13 -1.61 6.55 6.58
C LYS A 13 -0.32 7.36 6.43
N ARG A 14 0.62 6.87 5.60
CA ARG A 14 1.97 7.45 5.43
C ARG A 14 1.98 8.57 4.39
N TYR A 15 1.17 8.46 3.35
CA TYR A 15 1.20 9.35 2.20
C TYR A 15 -0.09 10.18 2.09
N PRO A 16 0.03 11.45 1.64
CA PRO A 16 -1.12 12.31 1.43
C PRO A 16 -2.05 11.76 0.33
N ALA A 17 -3.34 12.05 0.46
CA ALA A 17 -4.34 11.69 -0.55
C ALA A 17 -3.99 12.31 -1.91
N GLY A 18 -4.14 11.52 -2.98
CA GLY A 18 -3.83 11.96 -4.34
C GLY A 18 -2.36 11.85 -4.76
N LEU A 19 -1.48 11.34 -3.89
CA LEU A 19 -0.09 11.05 -4.28
C LEU A 19 -0.01 9.88 -5.27
N PHE A 20 -0.86 8.88 -5.08
CA PHE A 20 -0.97 7.72 -5.96
C PHE A 20 -2.41 7.58 -6.42
N ASN A 21 -2.58 7.22 -7.69
CA ASN A 21 -3.86 6.69 -8.16
C ASN A 21 -3.99 5.19 -7.79
N ASP A 22 -5.18 4.62 -7.98
CA ASP A 22 -5.44 3.23 -7.58
C ASP A 22 -4.51 2.22 -8.28
N ALA A 23 -4.12 2.45 -9.53
CA ALA A 23 -3.25 1.56 -10.29
C ALA A 23 -1.80 1.60 -9.80
N GLU A 24 -1.26 2.80 -9.52
CA GLU A 24 0.06 2.98 -8.91
C GLU A 24 0.10 2.37 -7.51
N PHE A 25 -0.99 2.51 -6.78
CA PHE A 25 -1.14 1.96 -5.44
C PHE A 25 -1.14 0.43 -5.45
N GLU A 26 -1.87 -0.20 -6.36
CA GLU A 26 -1.84 -1.66 -6.53
C GLU A 26 -0.46 -2.17 -6.96
N ALA A 27 0.22 -1.46 -7.87
CA ALA A 27 1.56 -1.82 -8.30
C ALA A 27 2.56 -1.77 -7.14
N LEU A 28 2.51 -0.70 -6.34
CA LEU A 28 3.36 -0.55 -5.16
C LEU A 28 3.06 -1.60 -4.09
N ALA A 29 1.77 -1.89 -3.85
CA ALA A 29 1.37 -2.92 -2.91
C ALA A 29 1.93 -4.29 -3.31
N ARG A 30 1.88 -4.65 -4.60
CA ARG A 30 2.47 -5.90 -5.11
C ARG A 30 3.97 -5.99 -4.85
N VAL A 31 4.74 -4.96 -5.20
CA VAL A 31 6.20 -4.91 -4.98
C VAL A 31 6.58 -5.09 -3.50
N LEU A 32 5.76 -4.60 -2.57
CA LEU A 32 6.03 -4.71 -1.14
C LEU A 32 5.60 -6.05 -0.52
N THR A 33 4.81 -6.85 -1.24
CA THR A 33 4.25 -8.12 -0.76
C THR A 33 4.83 -9.37 -1.44
N ASP A 34 5.56 -9.18 -2.54
CA ASP A 34 6.34 -10.18 -3.26
C ASP A 34 7.77 -10.28 -2.67
#